data_AF-A0A3D0SBH0-F1
#
_entry.id   AF-A0A3D0SBH0-F1
#
_cell.length_a   1.000
_cell.length_b   1.000
_cell.length_c   1.000
_cell.angle_alpha   90.00
_cell.angle_beta   90.00
_cell.angle_gamma   90.00
#
_symmetry.space_group_name_H-M   'P 1'
#
loop_
_entity.id
_entity.type
_entity.pdbx_description
1 polymer ?
#
loop_
_entity_poly.entity_id
_entity_poly.type
_entity_poly.pdbx_seq_one_letter_code
_entity_poly.pdbx_strand_id
1 'polypeptide(L)'
;MIKLSRLLLLCSAVTVFSGLNMAVANEYSAIKKVSESKELEGLRDKYRECVLAKGTLYLKVNDVNSAITHAPIACKRELLSVRQFLLSGAFKVEVVDQLMDSVREGVEIDLVNHVYAEVLKQKGIKP
;
A
#
# COMPACT_ATOMS: atom_id res chain seq x y z
N MET A 1 69.67 11.67 14.23
CA MET A 1 69.19 10.32 14.56
C MET A 1 67.81 10.14 13.96
N ILE A 2 67.66 9.01 13.28
CA ILE A 2 66.54 8.60 12.45
C ILE A 2 65.44 7.96 13.31
N LYS A 3 64.19 8.04 12.80
CA LYS A 3 63.03 7.16 13.05
C LYS A 3 62.06 7.46 14.20
N LEU A 4 60.80 7.18 13.86
CA LEU A 4 59.64 6.86 14.70
C LEU A 4 58.83 8.02 15.29
N SER A 5 57.95 8.59 14.46
CA SER A 5 56.54 8.87 14.87
C SER A 5 55.64 9.36 13.73
N ARG A 6 55.97 9.07 12.46
CA ARG A 6 55.05 9.27 11.32
C ARG A 6 54.22 8.02 11.04
N LEU A 7 53.62 7.44 12.09
CA LEU A 7 52.74 6.27 11.98
C LEU A 7 51.48 6.44 12.83
N LEU A 8 50.88 7.63 12.81
CA LEU A 8 49.56 7.89 13.41
C LEU A 8 48.72 8.83 12.52
N LEU A 9 49.08 8.97 11.25
CA LEU A 9 48.15 9.37 10.20
C LEU A 9 47.61 8.07 9.61
N LEU A 10 46.32 7.75 9.81
CA LEU A 10 45.42 7.07 8.85
C LEU A 10 44.11 6.47 9.44
N CYS A 11 43.75 6.67 10.71
CA CYS A 11 42.54 6.02 11.28
C CYS A 11 41.42 6.96 11.78
N SER A 12 41.33 8.20 11.31
CA SER A 12 40.29 9.13 11.79
C SER A 12 39.26 9.57 10.74
N ALA A 13 39.21 8.92 9.57
CA ALA A 13 38.28 9.28 8.49
C ALA A 13 37.14 8.27 8.25
N VAL A 14 36.92 7.29 9.14
CA VAL A 14 35.86 6.27 8.97
C VAL A 14 35.06 6.10 10.27
N THR A 15 34.39 7.15 10.74
CA THR A 15 33.45 7.03 11.88
C THR A 15 32.17 7.85 11.70
N VAL A 16 31.74 8.14 10.47
CA VAL A 16 30.49 8.89 10.23
C VAL A 16 29.38 8.06 9.56
N PHE A 17 29.64 6.82 9.13
CA PHE A 17 28.63 6.04 8.38
C PHE A 17 27.86 4.96 9.16
N SER A 18 28.11 4.79 10.46
CA SER A 18 27.49 3.69 11.23
C SER A 18 26.19 4.08 11.95
N GLY A 19 25.80 5.36 11.94
CA GLY A 19 24.61 5.86 12.66
C GLY A 19 23.28 5.78 11.91
N LEU A 20 23.29 5.60 10.57
CA LEU A 20 22.05 5.62 9.77
C LEU A 20 21.31 4.27 9.69
N ASN A 21 21.98 3.14 9.95
CA ASN A 21 21.38 1.82 9.67
C ASN A 21 20.42 1.31 10.76
N MET A 22 20.50 1.82 12.00
CA MET A 22 19.66 1.32 13.10
C MET A 22 18.23 1.85 13.05
N ALA A 23 18.01 3.07 12.52
CA ALA A 23 16.67 3.64 12.40
C ALA A 23 15.83 2.93 11.32
N VAL A 24 16.46 2.53 10.20
CA VAL A 24 15.77 1.88 9.06
C VAL A 24 15.30 0.47 9.39
N ALA A 25 16.07 -0.28 10.17
CA ALA A 25 15.70 -1.64 10.59
C ALA A 25 14.46 -1.66 11.51
N ASN A 26 14.37 -0.68 12.42
CA ASN A 26 13.22 -0.55 13.32
C ASN A 26 11.94 -0.19 12.54
N GLU A 27 12.02 0.77 11.61
CA GLU A 27 10.90 1.15 10.73
C GLU A 27 10.40 -0.04 9.90
N TYR A 28 11.28 -0.84 9.30
CA TYR A 28 10.89 -2.01 8.49
C TYR A 28 10.15 -3.07 9.30
N SER A 29 10.59 -3.34 10.54
CA SER A 29 9.93 -4.30 11.42
C SER A 29 8.51 -3.88 11.82
N ALA A 30 8.30 -2.58 12.02
CA ALA A 30 6.99 -2.02 12.35
C ALA A 30 6.05 -2.09 11.13
N ILE A 31 6.56 -1.76 9.93
CA ILE A 31 5.81 -1.85 8.67
C ILE A 31 5.34 -3.29 8.45
N LYS A 32 6.25 -4.27 8.57
CA LYS A 32 5.91 -5.69 8.39
C LYS A 32 4.83 -6.15 9.37
N LYS A 33 4.93 -5.76 10.63
CA LYS A 33 3.94 -6.14 11.67
C LYS A 33 2.56 -5.57 11.38
N VAL A 34 2.48 -4.33 10.89
CA VAL A 34 1.19 -3.70 10.57
C VAL A 34 0.64 -4.21 9.25
N SER A 35 1.48 -4.45 8.24
CA SER A 35 1.07 -5.00 6.95
C SER A 35 0.49 -6.42 7.08
N GLU A 36 1.03 -7.19 8.01
CA GLU A 36 0.58 -8.57 8.31
C GLU A 36 -0.50 -8.61 9.40
N SER A 37 -0.99 -7.45 9.86
CA SER A 37 -2.02 -7.41 10.90
C SER A 37 -3.39 -7.80 10.33
N LYS A 38 -4.13 -8.63 11.08
CA LYS A 38 -5.52 -8.99 10.77
C LYS A 38 -6.46 -7.79 10.70
N GLU A 39 -6.13 -6.73 11.42
CA GLU A 39 -6.92 -5.51 11.44
C GLU A 39 -6.81 -4.75 10.11
N LEU A 40 -5.58 -4.60 9.58
CA LEU A 40 -5.38 -4.02 8.25
C LEU A 40 -6.05 -4.86 7.16
N GLU A 41 -5.90 -6.19 7.24
CA GLU A 41 -6.55 -7.12 6.32
C GLU A 41 -8.08 -6.92 6.32
N GLY A 42 -8.72 -6.89 7.49
CA GLY A 42 -10.16 -6.66 7.59
C GLY A 42 -10.60 -5.28 7.08
N LEU A 43 -9.77 -4.24 7.22
CA LEU A 43 -10.07 -2.91 6.65
C LEU A 43 -9.95 -2.90 5.13
N ARG A 44 -8.91 -3.55 4.58
CA ARG A 44 -8.73 -3.72 3.13
C ARG A 44 -9.89 -4.51 2.53
N ASP A 45 -10.32 -5.59 3.19
CA ASP A 45 -11.41 -6.43 2.72
C ASP A 45 -12.74 -5.67 2.68
N LYS A 46 -13.04 -4.85 3.69
CA LYS A 46 -14.22 -3.97 3.67
C LYS A 46 -14.19 -2.97 2.52
N TYR A 47 -13.03 -2.39 2.24
CA TYR A 47 -12.86 -1.48 1.09
C TYR A 47 -13.10 -2.25 -0.22
N ARG A 48 -12.47 -3.41 -0.38
CA ARG A 48 -12.62 -4.29 -1.55
C ARG A 48 -14.09 -4.68 -1.77
N GLU A 49 -14.76 -5.22 -0.75
CA GLU A 49 -16.17 -5.62 -0.81
C GLU A 49 -17.07 -4.45 -1.23
N CYS A 50 -16.84 -3.26 -0.67
CA CYS A 50 -17.57 -2.07 -1.07
C CYS A 50 -17.35 -1.76 -2.57
N VAL A 51 -16.09 -1.73 -3.02
CA VAL A 51 -15.76 -1.39 -4.41
C VAL A 51 -16.39 -2.39 -5.38
N LEU A 52 -16.29 -3.69 -5.11
CA LEU A 52 -16.89 -4.72 -5.97
C LEU A 52 -18.41 -4.62 -6.02
N ALA A 53 -19.06 -4.40 -4.87
CA ALA A 53 -20.51 -4.24 -4.79
C ALA A 53 -20.98 -2.98 -5.57
N LYS A 54 -20.25 -1.87 -5.46
CA LYS A 54 -20.54 -0.64 -6.23
C LYS A 54 -20.26 -0.82 -7.71
N GLY A 55 -19.22 -1.55 -8.09
CA GLY A 55 -18.93 -1.91 -9.47
C GLY A 55 -20.10 -2.64 -10.13
N THR A 56 -20.60 -3.70 -9.49
CA THR A 56 -21.78 -4.43 -9.96
C THR A 56 -23.03 -3.55 -10.00
N LEU A 57 -23.25 -2.70 -8.99
CA LEU A 57 -24.41 -1.82 -8.96
C LEU A 57 -24.38 -0.79 -10.11
N TYR A 58 -23.23 -0.15 -10.34
CA TYR A 58 -23.08 0.87 -11.37
C TYR A 58 -23.09 0.29 -12.78
N LEU A 59 -22.61 -0.94 -12.96
CA LEU A 59 -22.71 -1.64 -14.24
C LEU A 59 -24.16 -1.84 -14.71
N LYS A 60 -25.15 -1.83 -13.80
CA LYS A 60 -26.57 -1.96 -14.16
C LYS A 60 -27.14 -0.73 -14.87
N VAL A 61 -26.49 0.43 -14.72
CA VAL A 61 -27.02 1.72 -15.19
C VAL A 61 -26.04 2.51 -16.04
N ASN A 62 -24.76 2.12 -16.05
CA ASN A 62 -23.68 2.79 -16.77
C ASN A 62 -22.87 1.79 -17.61
N ASP A 63 -22.01 2.31 -18.47
CA ASP A 63 -21.00 1.50 -19.17
C ASP A 63 -19.89 1.00 -18.23
N VAL A 64 -19.08 0.07 -18.74
CA VAL A 64 -17.99 -0.58 -18.01
C VAL A 64 -16.97 0.42 -17.46
N ASN A 65 -16.56 1.40 -18.25
CA ASN A 65 -15.53 2.36 -17.84
C ASN A 65 -16.05 3.27 -16.72
N SER A 66 -17.31 3.72 -16.84
CA SER A 66 -17.99 4.49 -15.79
C SER A 66 -18.14 3.69 -14.50
N ALA A 67 -18.51 2.41 -14.57
CA ALA A 67 -18.62 1.54 -13.40
C ALA A 67 -17.27 1.36 -12.67
N ILE A 68 -16.20 1.11 -13.44
CA ILE A 68 -14.83 0.98 -12.90
C ILE A 68 -14.35 2.29 -12.28
N THR A 69 -14.60 3.43 -12.93
CA THR A 69 -14.13 4.74 -12.45
C THR A 69 -14.83 5.19 -11.17
N HIS A 70 -16.16 4.97 -11.08
CA HIS A 70 -16.95 5.54 -9.99
C HIS A 70 -17.05 4.64 -8.75
N ALA A 71 -16.87 3.32 -8.90
CA ALA A 71 -17.00 2.41 -7.77
C ALA A 71 -15.99 2.69 -6.63
N PRO A 72 -14.68 2.93 -6.89
CA PRO A 72 -13.73 3.28 -5.83
C PRO A 72 -14.07 4.61 -5.15
N ILE A 73 -14.55 5.61 -5.92
CA ILE A 73 -14.94 6.92 -5.41
C ILE A 73 -16.08 6.80 -4.39
N ALA A 74 -17.06 5.95 -4.68
CA ALA A 74 -18.20 5.70 -3.80
C ALA A 74 -17.81 5.05 -2.46
N CYS A 75 -16.64 4.41 -2.39
CA CYS A 75 -16.11 3.70 -1.22
C CYS A 75 -14.95 4.45 -0.54
N LYS A 76 -14.86 5.77 -0.76
CA LYS A 76 -13.81 6.62 -0.17
C LYS A 76 -13.79 6.55 1.35
N ARG A 77 -14.92 6.31 2.02
CA ARG A 77 -14.99 6.22 3.48
C ARG A 77 -14.22 5.02 4.01
N GLU A 78 -14.39 3.86 3.39
CA GLU A 78 -13.71 2.62 3.77
C GLU A 78 -12.20 2.76 3.56
N LEU A 79 -11.80 3.40 2.46
CA LEU A 79 -10.41 3.74 2.17
C LEU A 79 -9.81 4.71 3.21
N LEU A 80 -10.58 5.67 3.72
CA LEU A 80 -10.13 6.56 4.79
C LEU A 80 -9.86 5.81 6.10
N SER A 81 -10.64 4.76 6.41
CA SER A 81 -10.39 3.91 7.58
C SER A 81 -9.04 3.18 7.48
N VAL A 82 -8.70 2.67 6.30
CA VAL A 82 -7.36 2.07 6.04
C VAL A 82 -6.27 3.11 6.31
N ARG A 83 -6.43 4.33 5.80
CA ARG A 83 -5.45 5.41 5.99
C ARG A 83 -5.27 5.78 7.45
N GLN A 84 -6.36 5.92 8.20
CA GLN A 84 -6.33 6.25 9.63
C GLN A 84 -5.59 5.17 10.43
N PHE A 85 -5.86 3.90 10.12
CA PHE A 85 -5.16 2.80 10.76
C PHE A 85 -3.65 2.84 10.48
N LEU A 86 -3.24 3.05 9.23
CA LEU A 86 -1.82 3.18 8.89
C LEU A 86 -1.15 4.38 9.58
N LEU A 87 -1.83 5.54 9.65
CA LEU A 87 -1.31 6.71 10.36
C LEU A 87 -1.15 6.46 11.87
N SER A 88 -1.93 5.54 12.46
CA SER A 88 -1.76 5.15 13.86
C SER A 88 -0.48 4.32 14.11
N GLY A 89 0.08 3.70 13.07
CA GLY A 89 1.23 2.80 13.13
C GLY A 89 2.60 3.47 13.29
N ALA A 90 2.66 4.76 13.65
CA ALA A 90 3.89 5.56 13.72
C ALA A 90 4.71 5.58 12.43
N PHE A 91 4.06 5.42 11.27
CA PHE A 91 4.70 5.54 9.96
C PHE A 91 4.85 6.99 9.54
N LYS A 92 5.88 7.24 8.73
CA LYS A 92 6.01 8.48 7.96
C LYS A 92 4.85 8.59 6.96
N VAL A 93 4.37 9.80 6.71
CA VAL A 93 3.19 10.05 5.86
C VAL A 93 3.43 9.52 4.44
N GLU A 94 4.67 9.63 3.93
CA GLU A 94 5.05 9.16 2.61
C GLU A 94 4.93 7.64 2.47
N VAL A 95 5.27 6.91 3.54
CA VAL A 95 5.12 5.45 3.59
C VAL A 95 3.65 5.07 3.63
N VAL A 96 2.84 5.81 4.40
CA VAL A 96 1.39 5.60 4.42
C VAL A 96 0.80 5.82 3.03
N ASP A 97 1.18 6.90 2.34
CA ASP A 97 0.65 7.19 1.01
C ASP A 97 1.04 6.09 -0.01
N GLN A 98 2.28 5.56 0.03
CA GLN A 98 2.69 4.40 -0.78
C GLN A 98 1.89 3.13 -0.49
N LEU A 99 1.62 2.85 0.79
CA LEU A 99 0.79 1.71 1.20
C LEU A 99 -0.66 1.90 0.74
N MET A 100 -1.18 3.13 0.82
CA MET A 100 -2.52 3.46 0.35
C MET A 100 -2.65 3.28 -1.17
N ASP A 101 -1.65 3.68 -1.94
CA ASP A 101 -1.63 3.47 -3.38
C ASP A 101 -1.59 1.98 -3.72
N SER A 102 -0.78 1.18 -3.00
CA SER A 102 -0.74 -0.28 -3.15
C SER A 102 -2.10 -0.93 -2.86
N VAL A 103 -2.82 -0.47 -1.83
CA VAL A 103 -4.17 -0.95 -1.50
C VAL A 103 -5.17 -0.59 -2.60
N ARG A 104 -5.10 0.63 -3.15
CA ARG A 104 -5.97 1.06 -4.26
C ARG A 104 -5.75 0.23 -5.50
N GLU A 105 -4.50 0.10 -5.93
CA GLU A 105 -4.13 -0.64 -7.14
C GLU A 105 -4.61 -2.08 -7.07
N GLY A 106 -4.38 -2.77 -5.95
CA GLY A 106 -4.87 -4.14 -5.75
C GLY A 106 -6.40 -4.27 -5.89
N VAL A 107 -7.14 -3.33 -5.29
CA VAL A 107 -8.61 -3.33 -5.36
C VAL A 107 -9.13 -2.91 -6.75
N GLU A 108 -8.43 -2.02 -7.45
CA GLU A 108 -8.76 -1.65 -8.83
C GLU A 108 -8.59 -2.82 -9.80
N ILE A 109 -7.52 -3.61 -9.64
CA ILE A 109 -7.32 -4.86 -10.40
C ILE A 109 -8.48 -5.82 -10.15
N ASP A 110 -8.84 -6.05 -8.89
CA ASP A 110 -9.97 -6.89 -8.52
C ASP A 110 -11.30 -6.39 -9.14
N LEU A 111 -11.53 -5.08 -9.10
CA LEU A 111 -12.71 -4.44 -9.66
C LEU A 111 -12.81 -4.65 -11.16
N VAL A 112 -11.73 -4.41 -11.90
CA VAL A 112 -11.68 -4.61 -13.36
C VAL A 112 -12.04 -6.05 -13.68
N ASN A 113 -11.36 -7.01 -13.06
CA ASN A 113 -11.61 -8.44 -13.28
C ASN A 113 -13.07 -8.82 -12.97
N HIS A 114 -13.61 -8.32 -11.86
CA HIS A 114 -14.99 -8.57 -11.44
C HIS A 114 -16.03 -7.99 -12.40
N VAL A 115 -15.86 -6.73 -12.81
CA VAL A 115 -16.79 -6.07 -13.75
C VAL A 115 -16.80 -6.78 -15.09
N TYR A 116 -15.62 -7.12 -15.64
CA TYR A 116 -15.55 -7.83 -16.91
C TYR A 116 -16.13 -9.25 -16.82
N ALA A 117 -15.91 -9.97 -15.71
CA ALA A 117 -16.53 -11.27 -15.48
C ALA A 117 -18.06 -11.19 -15.50
N GLU A 118 -18.66 -10.18 -14.85
CA GLU A 118 -20.10 -9.95 -14.88
C GLU A 118 -20.62 -9.61 -16.29
N VAL A 119 -19.89 -8.80 -17.06
CA VAL A 119 -20.26 -8.49 -18.46
C VAL A 119 -20.21 -9.74 -19.34
N LEU A 120 -19.16 -10.55 -19.22
CA LEU A 120 -19.03 -11.80 -19.99
C LEU A 120 -20.18 -12.76 -19.67
N LYS A 121 -20.51 -12.90 -18.38
CA LYS A 121 -21.65 -13.69 -17.90
C LYS A 121 -22.98 -13.19 -18.47
N GLN A 122 -23.22 -11.88 -18.48
CA GLN A 122 -24.43 -11.29 -19.09
C GLN A 122 -24.52 -11.55 -20.60
N LYS A 123 -23.37 -11.66 -21.28
CA LYS A 123 -23.28 -11.99 -22.72
C LYS A 123 -23.31 -13.49 -23.00
N GLY A 124 -23.40 -14.35 -21.97
CA GLY A 124 -23.34 -15.80 -22.12
C GLY A 124 -21.97 -16.32 -22.55
N ILE A 125 -20.92 -15.51 -22.43
CA ILE A 125 -19.54 -15.88 -22.76
C ILE A 125 -18.92 -16.50 -21.52
N LYS A 126 -18.43 -17.73 -21.63
CA LYS A 126 -17.64 -18.35 -20.56
C LYS A 126 -16.24 -17.74 -20.54
N PRO A 127 -15.74 -17.29 -19.38
CA PRO A 127 -14.36 -16.83 -19.24
C PRO A 127 -13.36 -17.96 -19.45
#